data_AF-A0A923LUM2-F1
#
_entry.id   AF-A0A923LUM2-F1
#
_cell.length_a   1.000
_cell.length_b   1.000
_cell.length_c   1.000
_cell.angle_alpha   90.00
_cell.angle_beta   90.00
_cell.angle_gamma   90.00
#
_symmetry.space_group_name_H-M   'P 1'
#
loop_
_entity.id
_entity.type
_entity.pdbx_description
1 polymer ?
#
loop_
_entity_poly.entity_id
_entity_poly.type
_entity_poly.pdbx_seq_one_letter_code
_entity_poly.pdbx_strand_id
1 'polypeptide(L)'
;MARAIDAYTLNNDLVSWYNDTEDEKEKSILRRMMQRVVQAPTITPPNEALTLEQLREMDGEPAYVVSAIGERSEWYIVDLEENELKNPWDRIALDNWDERYPYTAYRRPPDGKETIK
;
A
#
# COMPACT_ATOMS: atom_id res chain seq x y z
N MET A 1 11.79 5.19 -8.13
CA MET A 1 10.50 4.47 -8.14
C MET A 1 9.45 5.42 -8.68
N ALA A 2 8.62 5.00 -9.64
CA ALA A 2 7.54 5.84 -10.14
C ALA A 2 6.50 6.04 -9.03
N ARG A 3 6.11 7.28 -8.74
CA ARG A 3 5.01 7.57 -7.80
C ARG A 3 3.74 6.91 -8.35
N ALA A 4 3.06 6.11 -7.53
CA ALA A 4 1.75 5.57 -7.90
C ALA A 4 0.81 6.76 -8.15
N ILE A 5 0.24 6.83 -9.35
CA ILE A 5 -0.78 7.82 -9.66
C ILE A 5 -2.08 7.31 -9.06
N ASP A 6 -2.56 7.98 -8.01
CA ASP A 6 -3.92 7.78 -7.53
C ASP A 6 -4.89 8.25 -8.63
N ALA A 7 -5.58 7.31 -9.25
CA ALA A 7 -6.50 7.60 -10.35
C ALA A 7 -7.64 8.53 -9.92
N TYR A 8 -8.02 8.50 -8.64
CA TYR A 8 -9.03 9.41 -8.09
C TYR A 8 -8.50 10.85 -8.02
N THR A 9 -7.32 11.07 -7.43
CA THR A 9 -6.66 12.39 -7.39
C THR A 9 -6.44 12.94 -8.80
N LEU A 10 -5.89 12.14 -9.72
CA LEU A 10 -5.67 12.57 -11.10
C LEU A 10 -6.98 12.93 -11.81
N ASN A 11 -8.05 12.17 -11.58
CA ASN A 11 -9.34 12.48 -12.20
C ASN A 11 -9.95 13.78 -11.65
N ASN A 12 -9.78 14.08 -10.37
CA ASN A 12 -10.23 15.35 -9.79
C ASN A 12 -9.48 16.56 -10.38
N ASP A 13 -8.16 16.44 -10.55
CA ASP A 13 -7.36 17.50 -11.19
C ASP A 13 -7.82 17.74 -12.63
N LEU A 14 -8.09 16.67 -13.39
CA LEU A 14 -8.61 16.76 -14.76
C LEU A 14 -10.02 17.38 -14.83
N VAL A 15 -10.89 17.08 -13.85
CA VAL A 15 -12.22 17.70 -13.76
C VAL A 15 -12.12 19.19 -13.48
N SER A 16 -11.23 19.60 -12.58
CA SER A 16 -10.98 21.03 -12.31
C SER A 16 -10.56 21.75 -13.59
N TRP A 17 -9.54 21.21 -14.29
CA TRP A 17 -9.07 21.78 -15.55
C TRP A 17 -10.17 21.81 -16.61
N TYR A 18 -10.99 20.76 -16.73
CA TYR A 18 -12.12 20.74 -17.66
C TYR A 18 -13.11 21.89 -17.40
N ASN A 19 -13.39 22.21 -16.13
CA ASN A 19 -14.32 23.28 -15.76
C ASN A 19 -13.76 24.68 -16.05
N ASP A 20 -12.44 24.85 -15.95
CA ASP A 20 -11.76 26.13 -16.21
C ASP A 20 -11.46 26.36 -17.70
N THR A 21 -11.64 25.34 -18.54
CA THR A 21 -11.36 25.39 -19.97
C THR A 21 -12.57 25.90 -20.75
N GLU A 22 -12.39 26.91 -21.60
CA GLU A 22 -13.45 27.38 -22.52
C GLU A 22 -13.35 26.75 -23.92
N ASP A 23 -12.15 26.34 -24.35
CA ASP A 23 -11.92 25.74 -25.66
C ASP A 23 -12.55 24.34 -25.78
N GLU A 24 -13.45 24.19 -26.74
CA GLU A 24 -14.22 22.95 -26.93
C GLU A 24 -13.36 21.77 -27.40
N LYS A 25 -12.27 22.04 -28.12
CA LYS A 25 -11.34 20.98 -28.56
C LYS A 25 -10.54 20.46 -27.37
N GLU A 26 -10.06 21.34 -26.51
CA GLU A 26 -9.36 21.00 -25.27
C GLU A 26 -10.29 20.24 -24.30
N LYS A 27 -11.54 20.68 -24.11
CA LYS A 27 -12.56 19.91 -23.36
C LYS A 27 -12.75 18.49 -23.89
N SER A 28 -12.80 18.33 -25.22
CA SER A 28 -12.97 17.00 -25.84
C SER A 28 -11.79 16.06 -25.55
N ILE A 29 -10.58 16.62 -25.49
CA ILE A 29 -9.35 15.89 -25.15
C ILE A 29 -9.37 15.53 -23.66
N LEU A 30 -9.67 16.49 -22.78
CA LEU A 30 -9.77 16.27 -21.33
C LEU A 30 -10.81 15.20 -20.99
N ARG A 31 -11.98 15.23 -21.64
CA ARG A 31 -13.02 14.20 -21.47
C ARG A 31 -12.52 12.80 -21.83
N ARG A 32 -11.76 12.68 -22.92
CA ARG A 32 -11.18 11.40 -23.34
C ARG A 32 -10.07 10.93 -22.39
N MET A 33 -9.30 11.86 -21.84
CA MET A 33 -8.28 11.56 -20.82
C MET A 33 -8.93 11.08 -19.53
N MET A 34 -9.94 11.77 -19.01
CA MET A 34 -10.71 11.35 -17.83
C MET A 34 -11.27 9.93 -18.00
N GLN A 35 -11.86 9.61 -19.16
CA GLN A 35 -12.35 8.26 -19.45
C GLN A 35 -11.23 7.20 -19.40
N ARG A 36 -10.05 7.52 -19.92
CA ARG A 36 -8.91 6.61 -19.87
C ARG A 36 -8.36 6.44 -18.46
N VAL A 37 -8.34 7.50 -17.65
CA VAL A 37 -7.89 7.45 -16.26
C VAL A 37 -8.83 6.59 -15.42
N VAL A 38 -10.14 6.78 -15.56
CA VAL A 38 -11.15 5.97 -14.83
C VAL A 38 -11.13 4.50 -15.25
N GLN A 39 -10.80 4.21 -16.52
CA GLN A 39 -10.72 2.84 -17.05
C GLN A 39 -9.33 2.22 -16.88
N ALA A 40 -8.31 2.99 -16.50
CA ALA A 40 -6.98 2.46 -16.28
C ALA A 40 -7.02 1.56 -15.04
N PRO A 41 -6.52 0.32 -15.12
CA PRO A 41 -6.32 -0.48 -13.92
C PRO A 41 -5.37 0.29 -12.99
N THR A 42 -5.78 0.51 -11.75
CA THR A 42 -4.90 1.08 -10.72
C THR A 42 -3.67 0.18 -10.62
N ILE A 43 -2.50 0.70 -10.97
CA ILE A 43 -1.28 -0.09 -11.26
C ILE A 43 -0.75 -0.81 -10.02
N THR A 44 -1.25 -0.48 -8.82
CA THR A 44 -0.97 -1.27 -7.63
C THR A 44 -2.28 -1.69 -6.96
N PRO A 45 -2.44 -3.00 -6.66
CA PRO A 45 -3.51 -3.44 -5.78
C PRO A 45 -3.41 -2.67 -4.45
N PRO A 46 -4.54 -2.40 -3.78
CA PRO A 46 -4.56 -1.77 -2.47
C PRO A 46 -3.58 -2.47 -1.52
N ASN A 47 -2.82 -1.70 -0.74
CA ASN A 47 -1.92 -2.26 0.27
C ASN A 47 -2.71 -2.60 1.54
N GLU A 48 -3.60 -3.59 1.42
CA GLU A 48 -4.43 -4.05 2.52
C GLU A 48 -3.58 -4.73 3.59
N ALA A 49 -4.06 -4.68 4.83
CA ALA A 49 -3.45 -5.41 5.92
C ALA A 49 -3.51 -6.91 5.61
N LEU A 50 -2.37 -7.58 5.75
CA LEU A 50 -2.28 -9.02 5.56
C LEU A 50 -3.00 -9.74 6.70
N THR A 51 -3.82 -10.72 6.35
CA THR A 51 -4.37 -11.66 7.32
C THR A 51 -3.30 -12.67 7.74
N LEU A 52 -3.53 -13.36 8.86
CA LEU A 52 -2.64 -14.45 9.30
C LEU A 52 -2.53 -15.57 8.25
N GLU A 53 -3.62 -15.89 7.55
CA GLU A 53 -3.62 -16.88 6.46
C GLU A 53 -2.73 -16.42 5.30
N GLN A 54 -2.81 -15.14 4.91
CA GLN A 54 -1.95 -14.58 3.86
C GLN A 54 -0.48 -14.53 4.28
N LEU A 55 -0.18 -14.31 5.57
CA LEU A 55 1.18 -14.42 6.09
C LEU A 55 1.68 -15.86 6.01
N ARG A 56 0.84 -16.85 6.29
CA ARG A 56 1.17 -18.28 6.15
C ARG A 56 1.38 -18.73 4.69
N GLU A 57 0.98 -17.93 3.71
CA GLU A 57 1.29 -18.16 2.30
C GLU A 57 2.62 -17.51 1.89
N MET A 58 3.24 -16.73 2.76
CA MET A 58 4.42 -15.91 2.49
C MET A 58 5.72 -16.48 3.08
N ASP A 59 5.83 -17.79 3.28
CA ASP A 59 7.05 -18.40 3.84
C ASP A 59 8.32 -17.99 3.08
N GLY A 60 9.31 -17.46 3.80
CA GLY A 60 10.55 -16.91 3.25
C GLY A 60 10.43 -15.52 2.60
N GLU A 61 9.22 -14.97 2.47
CA GLU A 61 8.97 -13.66 1.87
C GLU A 61 8.94 -12.54 2.93
N PRO A 62 9.24 -11.28 2.54
CA PRO A 62 9.22 -10.15 3.46
C PRO A 62 7.79 -9.63 3.72
N ALA A 63 7.51 -9.28 4.97
CA ALA A 63 6.33 -8.54 5.40
C ALA A 63 6.74 -7.26 6.13
N TYR A 64 6.10 -6.15 5.80
CA TYR A 64 6.30 -4.88 6.50
C TYR A 64 5.35 -4.79 7.68
N VAL A 65 5.89 -4.81 8.90
CA VAL A 65 5.11 -4.86 10.13
C VAL A 65 5.08 -3.49 10.77
N VAL A 66 3.89 -3.00 11.07
CA VAL A 66 3.65 -1.73 11.75
C VAL A 66 3.10 -2.04 13.15
N SER A 67 3.77 -1.55 14.19
CA SER A 67 3.22 -1.58 15.54
C SER A 67 2.15 -0.50 15.74
N ALA A 68 1.04 -0.83 16.41
CA ALA A 68 -0.02 0.12 16.76
C ALA A 68 0.43 1.26 17.69
N ILE A 69 1.51 1.07 18.46
CA ILE A 69 2.10 2.12 19.30
C ILE A 69 3.11 3.01 18.55
N GLY A 70 3.33 2.75 17.24
CA GLY A 70 4.09 3.63 16.35
C GLY A 70 5.61 3.60 16.51
N GLU A 71 6.15 2.87 17.49
CA GLU A 71 7.58 2.89 17.81
C GLU A 71 8.45 2.05 16.87
N ARG A 72 7.88 1.07 16.17
CA ARG A 72 8.63 0.16 15.28
C ARG A 72 7.80 -0.21 14.06
N SER A 73 8.19 0.33 12.90
CA SER A 73 7.69 -0.11 11.59
C SER A 73 8.87 -0.59 10.76
N GLU A 74 8.98 -1.89 10.55
CA GLU A 74 10.17 -2.51 9.95
C GLU A 74 9.80 -3.70 9.06
N TRP A 75 10.77 -4.14 8.25
CA TRP A 75 10.67 -5.37 7.48
C TRP A 75 11.03 -6.59 8.34
N TYR A 76 10.24 -7.64 8.18
CA TYR A 76 10.46 -8.96 8.74
C TYR A 76 10.37 -10.00 7.64
N ILE A 77 11.07 -11.12 7.79
CA ILE A 77 10.89 -12.32 6.97
C ILE A 77 9.88 -13.21 7.67
N VAL A 78 8.90 -13.73 6.93
CA VAL A 78 8.02 -14.79 7.44
C VAL A 78 8.80 -16.10 7.48
N ASP A 79 8.83 -16.73 8.64
CA ASP A 79 9.45 -18.03 8.86
C ASP A 79 8.39 -18.97 9.42
N LEU A 80 7.89 -19.90 8.60
CA LEU A 80 6.91 -20.88 9.05
C LEU A 80 7.53 -22.11 9.72
N GLU A 81 8.85 -22.33 9.56
CA GLU A 81 9.54 -23.40 10.28
C GLU A 81 9.54 -23.08 11.79
N GLU A 82 9.81 -21.82 12.14
CA GLU A 82 9.81 -21.33 13.52
C GLU A 82 8.49 -20.61 13.91
N ASN A 83 7.55 -20.50 12.96
CA ASN A 83 6.24 -19.86 13.11
C ASN A 83 6.32 -18.41 13.64
N GLU A 84 7.24 -17.62 13.08
CA GLU A 84 7.54 -16.26 13.50
C GLU A 84 7.81 -15.30 12.32
N LEU A 85 7.66 -14.00 12.58
CA LEU A 85 8.21 -12.93 11.76
C LEU A 85 9.56 -12.55 12.38
N LYS A 86 10.65 -12.66 11.61
CA LYS A 86 12.00 -12.41 12.12
C LYS A 86 12.73 -11.32 11.35
N ASN A 87 13.47 -10.49 12.08
CA ASN A 87 14.51 -9.63 11.53
C ASN A 87 15.78 -9.74 12.40
N PRO A 88 16.90 -9.09 12.05
CA PRO A 88 18.15 -9.23 12.83
C PRO A 88 18.07 -8.80 14.30
N TRP A 89 17.04 -8.05 14.69
CA TRP A 89 16.94 -7.38 15.99
C TRP A 89 15.74 -7.82 16.82
N ASP A 90 14.73 -8.44 16.20
CA ASP A 90 13.45 -8.75 16.82
C ASP A 90 12.77 -9.97 16.18
N ARG A 91 11.88 -10.61 16.94
CA ARG A 91 11.10 -11.80 16.55
C ARG A 91 9.68 -11.70 17.09
N ILE A 92 8.70 -11.92 16.22
CA ILE A 92 7.26 -11.84 16.56
C ILE A 92 6.61 -13.19 16.24
N ALA A 93 6.13 -13.91 17.25
CA ALA A 93 5.44 -15.17 17.07
C ALA A 93 4.09 -14.97 16.36
N LEU A 94 3.81 -15.78 15.33
CA LEU A 94 2.55 -15.71 14.57
C LEU A 94 1.34 -16.21 15.37
N ASP A 95 1.54 -17.13 16.34
CA ASP A 95 0.46 -17.66 17.17
C ASP A 95 -0.17 -16.62 18.11
N ASN A 96 0.56 -15.55 18.45
CA ASN A 96 0.08 -14.47 19.33
C ASN A 96 -0.24 -13.19 18.55
N TRP A 97 -0.42 -13.29 17.22
CA TRP A 97 -0.61 -12.15 16.32
C TRP A 97 -1.70 -11.16 16.80
N ASP A 98 -2.78 -11.68 17.40
CA ASP A 98 -3.92 -10.87 17.83
C ASP A 98 -3.96 -10.56 19.35
N GLU A 99 -3.10 -11.16 20.18
CA GLU A 99 -3.41 -11.28 21.62
C GLU A 99 -2.63 -10.35 22.58
N ARG A 100 -1.64 -9.56 22.13
CA ARG A 100 -0.87 -8.74 23.10
C ARG A 100 -0.31 -7.41 22.65
N TYR A 101 -0.03 -7.26 21.36
CA TYR A 101 0.42 -6.01 20.77
C TYR A 101 -0.18 -5.96 19.37
N PRO A 102 -1.01 -4.97 19.01
CA PRO A 102 -1.61 -4.95 17.69
C PRO A 102 -0.52 -4.62 16.67
N TYR A 103 0.00 -5.65 16.01
CA TYR A 103 0.83 -5.50 14.83
C TYR A 103 -0.07 -5.56 13.60
N THR A 104 0.31 -4.84 12.56
CA THR A 104 -0.35 -4.94 11.26
C THR A 104 0.71 -5.15 10.20
N ALA A 105 0.62 -6.24 9.45
CA ALA A 105 1.54 -6.57 8.39
C ALA A 105 0.99 -6.12 7.03
N TYR A 106 1.90 -5.74 6.14
CA TYR A 106 1.61 -5.31 4.78
C TYR A 106 2.65 -5.87 3.82
N ARG A 107 2.32 -6.00 2.54
CA ARG A 107 3.31 -6.39 1.50
C ARG A 107 4.30 -5.28 1.17
N ARG A 108 3.97 -4.03 1.52
CA ARG A 108 4.81 -2.83 1.35
C ARG A 108 4.51 -1.82 2.46
N PRO A 109 5.38 -0.83 2.70
CA PRO A 109 5.07 0.24 3.65
C PRO A 109 3.77 0.96 3.25
N PRO A 110 2.89 1.28 4.22
CA PRO A 110 1.70 2.07 3.92
C PRO A 110 2.07 3.46 3.40
N ASP A 111 1.30 3.97 2.43
CA ASP A 111 1.51 5.29 1.84
C ASP A 111 1.56 6.38 2.93
N GLY A 112 2.59 7.22 2.88
CA GLY A 112 2.81 8.30 3.86
C GLY A 112 3.78 7.99 5.00
N LYS A 113 4.33 6.76 5.09
CA LYS A 113 5.46 6.43 5.97
C LYS A 113 6.73 6.22 5.16
N GLU A 114 7.32 7.32 4.67
CA GLU A 114 8.69 7.29 4.18
C GLU A 114 9.60 6.92 5.34
N THR A 115 10.36 5.83 5.19
CA THR A 115 11.46 5.51 6.09
C THR A 115 12.50 6.61 5.96
N ILE A 116 12.48 7.56 6.89
CA ILE A 116 13.57 8.53 7.05
C ILE A 116 14.82 7.70 7.35
N LYS A 117 15.79 7.77 6.43
CA LYS A 117 17.09 7.11 6.55
C LYS A 117 17.99 7.84 7.53
#